data_AF-A0A1H0XI97-F1
#
_entry.id   AF-A0A1H0XI97-F1
#
_cell.length_a   1.000
_cell.length_b   1.000
_cell.length_c   1.000
_cell.angle_alpha   90.00
_cell.angle_beta   90.00
_cell.angle_gamma   90.00
#
_symmetry.space_group_name_H-M   'P 1'
#
loop_
_entity.id
_entity.type
_entity.pdbx_description
1 polymer ?
#
loop_
_entity_poly.entity_id
_entity_poly.type
_entity_poly.pdbx_seq_one_letter_code
_entity_poly.pdbx_strand_id
1 'polypeptide(L)'
;MFIFKPFYAILLSIIYIGIIYLLVRKEKKPINYSITIFACLLQLSFLFLWIRKFIDLQTIHNKGFERFERFATFVNISYFLLFIPLLLVFAWYGLKKIGAQDQFPLLKRIFQFFYVGAIVGILILGQPIFEILYYGFAP
;
A
#
# COMPACT_ATOMS: atom_id res chain seq x y z
N MET A 1 -16.47 19.57 3.89
CA MET A 1 -15.04 19.62 3.46
C MET A 1 -14.21 18.43 3.99
N PHE A 2 -14.39 17.97 5.24
CA PHE A 2 -13.66 16.80 5.78
C PHE A 2 -14.34 15.43 5.60
N ILE A 3 -15.56 15.39 5.03
CA ILE A 3 -16.44 14.22 4.99
C ILE A 3 -15.89 13.08 4.11
N PHE A 4 -15.07 13.37 3.11
CA PHE A 4 -14.54 12.37 2.17
C PHE A 4 -13.17 11.75 2.58
N LYS A 5 -12.50 12.28 3.60
CA LYS A 5 -11.18 11.79 4.03
C LYS A 5 -11.19 10.37 4.64
N PRO A 6 -12.16 9.93 5.45
CA PRO A 6 -12.22 8.53 5.91
C PRO A 6 -12.60 7.57 4.78
N PHE A 7 -13.34 8.05 3.76
CA PHE A 7 -13.73 7.25 2.61
C PHE A 7 -12.51 6.82 1.78
N TYR A 8 -11.52 7.70 1.61
CA TYR A 8 -10.27 7.37 0.92
C TYR A 8 -9.54 6.20 1.58
N ALA A 9 -9.35 6.24 2.90
CA ALA A 9 -8.66 5.18 3.64
C ALA A 9 -9.42 3.84 3.56
N ILE A 10 -10.75 3.88 3.69
CA ILE A 10 -11.60 2.68 3.58
C ILE A 10 -11.50 2.07 2.17
N LEU A 11 -11.63 2.89 1.13
CA LEU A 11 -11.53 2.44 -0.26
C LEU A 11 -10.16 1.82 -0.54
N LEU A 12 -9.09 2.49 -0.10
CA LEU A 12 -7.71 2.00 -0.24
C LEU A 12 -7.53 0.65 0.44
N SER A 13 -8.08 0.47 1.66
CA SER A 13 -8.02 -0.79 2.39
C SER A 13 -8.75 -1.93 1.68
N ILE A 14 -9.93 -1.67 1.11
CA ILE A 14 -10.69 -2.67 0.36
C ILE A 14 -9.94 -3.09 -0.91
N ILE A 15 -9.43 -2.12 -1.68
CA ILE A 15 -8.65 -2.38 -2.89
C ILE A 15 -7.40 -3.20 -2.56
N TYR A 16 -6.70 -2.82 -1.49
CA TYR A 16 -5.50 -3.50 -1.03
C TYR A 16 -5.74 -4.99 -0.73
N ILE A 17 -6.76 -5.29 0.07
CA ILE A 17 -7.12 -6.68 0.41
C ILE A 17 -7.54 -7.44 -0.84
N GLY A 18 -8.32 -6.81 -1.72
CA GLY A 18 -8.76 -7.39 -2.98
C GLY A 18 -7.59 -7.78 -3.89
N ILE A 19 -6.60 -6.90 -4.07
CA ILE A 19 -5.42 -7.17 -4.88
C ILE A 19 -4.61 -8.33 -4.30
N ILE A 20 -4.34 -8.32 -2.99
CA ILE A 20 -3.59 -9.40 -2.33
C ILE A 20 -4.31 -10.73 -2.49
N TYR A 21 -5.61 -10.77 -2.17
CA TYR A 21 -6.41 -11.97 -2.32
C TYR A 21 -6.35 -12.51 -3.76
N LEU A 22 -6.50 -11.66 -4.77
CA LEU A 22 -6.43 -12.07 -6.17
C LEU A 22 -5.06 -12.64 -6.57
N LEU A 23 -3.96 -12.12 -6.00
CA LEU A 23 -2.61 -12.61 -6.22
C LEU A 23 -2.40 -14.00 -5.59
N VAL A 24 -2.86 -14.19 -4.35
CA VAL A 24 -2.57 -15.42 -3.58
C VAL A 24 -3.66 -16.48 -3.66
N ARG A 25 -4.83 -16.21 -4.27
CA ARG A 25 -5.95 -17.18 -4.34
C ARG A 25 -5.61 -18.54 -4.96
N LYS A 26 -4.61 -18.58 -5.85
CA LYS A 26 -4.14 -19.81 -6.52
C LYS A 26 -3.04 -20.54 -5.73
N GLU A 27 -2.57 -19.98 -4.63
CA GLU A 27 -1.57 -20.60 -3.76
C GLU A 27 -2.18 -21.69 -2.88
N LYS A 28 -1.31 -22.49 -2.26
CA LYS A 28 -1.75 -23.50 -1.28
C LYS A 28 -2.57 -22.82 -0.18
N LYS A 29 -3.66 -23.47 0.26
CA LYS A 29 -4.55 -22.99 1.33
C LYS A 29 -3.83 -22.31 2.50
N PRO A 30 -2.80 -22.91 3.15
CA PRO A 30 -2.13 -22.26 4.27
C PRO A 30 -1.50 -20.91 3.89
N ILE A 31 -0.85 -20.83 2.72
CA ILE A 31 -0.18 -19.61 2.26
C ILE A 31 -1.20 -18.52 1.92
N ASN A 32 -2.27 -18.89 1.22
CA ASN A 32 -3.36 -17.97 0.88
C ASN A 32 -3.98 -17.37 2.16
N TYR A 33 -4.35 -18.21 3.13
CA TYR A 33 -4.94 -17.74 4.38
C TYR A 33 -3.96 -16.87 5.19
N SER A 34 -2.70 -17.29 5.34
CA SER A 34 -1.72 -16.51 6.11
C SER A 34 -1.49 -15.11 5.54
N ILE A 35 -1.28 -15.00 4.21
CA ILE A 35 -1.04 -13.70 3.57
C ILE A 35 -2.30 -12.83 3.60
N THR A 36 -3.47 -13.42 3.37
CA THR A 36 -4.75 -12.69 3.40
C THR A 36 -5.08 -12.20 4.81
N ILE A 37 -4.89 -13.02 5.84
CA ILE A 37 -5.11 -12.64 7.25
C ILE A 37 -4.13 -11.53 7.64
N PHE A 38 -2.85 -11.66 7.27
CA PHE A 38 -1.86 -10.62 7.51
C PHE A 38 -2.26 -9.28 6.85
N ALA A 39 -2.72 -9.33 5.60
CA ALA A 39 -3.23 -8.15 4.89
C ALA A 39 -4.43 -7.51 5.62
N CYS A 40 -5.38 -8.33 6.09
CA CYS A 40 -6.52 -7.84 6.86
C CYS A 40 -6.11 -7.17 8.18
N LEU A 41 -5.18 -7.79 8.94
CA LEU A 41 -4.69 -7.22 10.20
C LEU A 41 -3.92 -5.91 9.98
N LEU A 42 -3.11 -5.84 8.93
CA LEU A 42 -2.42 -4.63 8.54
C LEU A 42 -3.42 -3.53 8.19
N GLN A 43 -4.46 -3.84 7.41
CA GLN A 43 -5.49 -2.87 7.03
C GLN A 43 -6.35 -2.40 8.21
N LEU A 44 -6.73 -3.29 9.13
CA LEU A 44 -7.44 -2.90 10.34
C LEU A 44 -6.60 -1.92 11.18
N SER A 45 -5.31 -2.21 11.33
CA SER A 45 -4.38 -1.34 12.06
C SER A 45 -4.22 0.02 11.36
N PHE A 46 -4.10 0.00 10.03
CA PHE A 46 -4.05 1.21 9.20
C PHE A 46 -5.32 2.07 9.37
N LEU A 47 -6.50 1.47 9.24
CA LEU A 47 -7.78 2.16 9.39
C LEU A 47 -7.93 2.76 10.79
N PHE A 48 -7.56 2.01 11.83
CA PHE A 48 -7.60 2.52 13.20
C PHE A 48 -6.73 3.77 13.38
N LEU A 49 -5.49 3.74 12.88
CA LEU A 49 -4.58 4.89 12.94
C LEU A 49 -5.12 6.11 12.17
N TRP A 50 -5.70 5.87 11.01
CA TRP A 50 -6.31 6.91 10.17
C TRP A 50 -7.52 7.56 10.84
N ILE A 51 -8.43 6.76 11.41
CA ILE A 51 -9.60 7.25 12.15
C ILE A 51 -9.14 8.08 13.35
N ARG A 52 -8.16 7.58 14.12
CA ARG A 52 -7.61 8.31 15.28
C ARG A 52 -7.04 9.66 14.86
N LYS A 53 -6.19 9.70 13.82
CA LYS A 53 -5.59 10.94 13.31
C LYS A 53 -6.64 11.91 12.76
N PHE A 54 -7.70 11.39 12.14
CA PHE A 54 -8.80 12.21 11.67
C PHE A 54 -9.59 12.84 12.83
N ILE A 55 -9.92 12.08 13.87
CA ILE A 55 -10.59 12.61 15.08
C ILE A 55 -9.72 13.67 15.77
N ASP A 56 -8.41 13.44 15.88
CA ASP A 56 -7.46 14.39 16.46
C ASP A 56 -7.42 15.75 15.71
N LEU A 57 -7.65 15.72 14.39
CA LEU A 57 -7.76 16.93 13.57
C LEU A 57 -9.09 17.67 13.78
N GLN A 58 -10.21 16.94 13.91
CA GLN A 58 -11.55 17.54 14.04
C GLN A 58 -11.82 18.12 15.44
N THR A 59 -11.27 17.48 16.49
CA THR A 59 -11.62 17.78 17.89
C THR A 59 -10.96 19.05 18.45
N ILE A 60 -9.97 19.62 17.77
CA ILE A 60 -9.20 20.77 18.30
C ILE A 60 -9.31 21.92 17.31
N HIS A 61 -10.28 22.79 17.57
CA HIS A 61 -10.65 23.96 16.76
C HIS A 61 -9.59 25.07 16.68
N ASN A 62 -8.38 24.88 17.23
CA ASN A 62 -7.47 26.02 17.48
C ASN A 62 -5.95 25.72 17.45
N LYS A 63 -5.47 24.77 16.62
CA LYS A 63 -4.02 24.52 16.48
C LYS A 63 -3.56 24.64 15.02
N GLY A 64 -2.62 25.56 14.77
CA GLY A 64 -2.16 26.03 13.46
C GLY A 64 -1.24 25.09 12.66
N PHE A 65 -0.48 25.69 11.73
CA PHE A 65 0.37 25.07 10.68
C PHE A 65 1.13 23.80 11.10
N GLU A 66 1.74 23.77 12.28
CA GLU A 66 2.55 22.65 12.77
C GLU A 66 1.79 21.31 12.85
N ARG A 67 0.47 21.34 13.08
CA ARG A 67 -0.35 20.11 13.15
C ARG A 67 -0.75 19.60 11.77
N PHE A 68 -0.90 20.51 10.81
CA PHE A 68 -1.11 20.17 9.40
C PHE A 68 0.15 19.51 8.82
N GLU A 69 1.35 20.02 9.16
CA GLU A 69 2.62 19.38 8.78
C GLU A 69 2.72 17.97 9.36
N ARG A 70 2.47 17.78 10.66
CA ARG A 70 2.48 16.44 11.28
C ARG A 70 1.47 15.48 10.64
N PHE A 71 0.33 16.00 10.19
CA PHE A 71 -0.65 15.19 9.46
C PHE A 71 -0.16 14.84 8.05
N ALA A 72 0.52 15.76 7.37
CA ALA A 72 1.13 15.48 6.08
C ALA A 72 2.25 14.46 6.16
N THR A 73 3.10 14.55 7.18
CA THR A 73 4.08 13.50 7.46
C THR A 73 3.41 12.15 7.70
N PHE A 74 2.26 12.12 8.42
CA PHE A 74 1.51 10.88 8.62
C PHE A 74 0.98 10.28 7.32
N VAL A 75 0.45 11.10 6.41
CA VAL A 75 0.00 10.67 5.09
C VAL A 75 1.16 10.10 4.27
N ASN A 76 2.33 10.77 4.29
CA ASN A 76 3.50 10.31 3.55
C ASN A 76 4.05 8.99 4.10
N ILE A 77 4.12 8.82 5.42
CA ILE A 77 4.55 7.55 6.02
C ILE A 77 3.53 6.43 5.74
N SER A 78 2.24 6.76 5.74
CA SER A 78 1.15 5.82 5.44
C SER A 78 1.28 5.18 4.06
N TYR A 79 1.79 5.93 3.06
CA TYR A 79 2.09 5.39 1.74
C TYR A 79 3.04 4.20 1.83
N PHE A 80 4.20 4.36 2.46
CA PHE A 80 5.23 3.32 2.55
C PHE A 80 4.76 2.12 3.37
N LEU A 81 4.04 2.35 4.47
CA LEU A 81 3.50 1.29 5.32
C LEU A 81 2.61 0.31 4.54
N LEU A 82 1.87 0.82 3.55
CA LEU A 82 0.99 0.05 2.70
C LEU A 82 1.69 -0.51 1.47
N PHE A 83 2.40 0.34 0.72
CA PHE A 83 2.98 -0.07 -0.55
C PHE A 83 4.12 -1.06 -0.39
N ILE A 84 4.94 -0.98 0.67
CA ILE A 84 6.05 -1.92 0.85
C ILE A 84 5.55 -3.37 0.98
N PRO A 85 4.62 -3.72 1.89
CA PRO A 85 4.11 -5.08 1.97
C PRO A 85 3.41 -5.55 0.70
N LEU A 86 2.65 -4.66 0.02
CA LEU A 86 2.02 -4.99 -1.25
C LEU A 86 3.06 -5.35 -2.33
N LEU A 87 4.07 -4.50 -2.48
CA LEU A 87 5.14 -4.70 -3.47
C LEU A 87 6.00 -5.91 -3.15
N LEU A 88 6.17 -6.28 -1.88
CA LEU A 88 6.81 -7.54 -1.49
C LEU A 88 6.01 -8.76 -1.96
N VAL A 89 4.67 -8.72 -1.84
CA VAL A 89 3.81 -9.80 -2.37
C VAL A 89 3.91 -9.87 -3.90
N PHE A 90 3.93 -8.72 -4.59
CA PHE A 90 4.17 -8.69 -6.04
C PHE A 90 5.54 -9.23 -6.41
N ALA A 91 6.60 -8.82 -5.71
CA ALA A 91 7.96 -9.28 -5.93
C ALA A 91 8.04 -10.80 -5.79
N TRP A 92 7.51 -11.34 -4.69
CA TRP A 92 7.47 -12.78 -4.46
C TRP A 92 6.69 -13.52 -5.55
N TYR A 93 5.48 -13.07 -5.88
CA TYR A 93 4.64 -13.69 -6.91
C TYR A 93 5.29 -13.65 -8.30
N GLY A 94 5.81 -12.49 -8.71
CA GLY A 94 6.44 -12.30 -10.00
C GLY A 94 7.76 -13.07 -10.14
N LEU A 95 8.61 -13.04 -9.12
CA LEU A 95 9.85 -13.82 -9.10
C LEU A 95 9.58 -15.32 -9.18
N LYS A 96 8.55 -15.82 -8.48
CA LYS A 96 8.11 -17.21 -8.58
C LYS A 96 7.63 -17.56 -9.99
N LYS A 97 6.82 -16.70 -10.60
CA LYS A 97 6.30 -16.87 -11.98
C LYS A 97 7.42 -16.91 -13.03
N ILE A 98 8.33 -15.95 -12.99
CA ILE A 98 9.52 -15.91 -13.87
C ILE A 98 10.39 -17.15 -13.57
N GLY A 99 10.54 -17.47 -12.29
CA GLY A 99 11.20 -18.65 -11.72
C GLY A 99 10.70 -20.00 -12.23
N ALA A 100 9.43 -20.11 -12.64
CA ALA A 100 8.83 -21.34 -13.11
C ALA A 100 8.97 -21.56 -14.62
N GLN A 101 9.53 -20.62 -15.36
CA GLN A 101 9.78 -20.79 -16.80
C GLN A 101 11.03 -21.66 -17.02
N ASP A 102 10.89 -22.67 -17.89
CA ASP A 102 11.93 -23.67 -18.18
C ASP A 102 12.99 -23.18 -19.17
N GLN A 103 12.75 -22.07 -19.87
CA GLN A 103 13.59 -21.60 -20.97
C GLN A 103 14.55 -20.49 -20.53
N PHE A 104 15.76 -20.48 -21.12
CA PHE A 104 16.79 -19.43 -21.05
C PHE A 104 17.15 -18.95 -19.62
N PRO A 105 17.96 -19.72 -18.87
CA PRO A 105 18.27 -19.42 -17.47
C PRO A 105 18.98 -18.07 -17.25
N LEU A 106 19.78 -17.61 -18.22
CA LEU A 106 20.49 -16.34 -18.14
C LEU A 106 19.55 -15.16 -18.36
N LEU A 107 18.68 -15.22 -19.38
CA LEU A 107 17.67 -14.20 -19.66
C LEU A 107 16.69 -14.05 -18.49
N LYS A 108 16.32 -15.16 -17.87
CA LYS A 108 15.47 -15.20 -16.67
C LYS A 108 16.04 -14.39 -15.50
N ARG A 109 17.34 -14.53 -15.20
CA ARG A 109 17.99 -13.73 -14.14
C ARG A 109 17.98 -12.25 -14.46
N ILE A 110 18.22 -11.89 -15.72
CA ILE A 110 18.16 -10.51 -16.20
C ILE A 110 16.75 -9.95 -16.01
N PHE A 111 15.72 -10.69 -16.42
CA PHE A 111 14.32 -10.30 -16.22
C PHE A 111 13.94 -10.15 -14.75
N GLN A 112 14.40 -11.04 -13.87
CA GLN A 112 14.18 -10.91 -12.43
C GLN A 112 14.78 -9.62 -11.86
N PHE A 113 16.00 -9.27 -12.29
CA PHE A 113 16.65 -8.03 -11.87
C PHE A 113 15.86 -6.80 -12.33
N PHE A 114 15.50 -6.73 -13.62
CA PHE A 114 14.68 -5.64 -14.13
C PHE A 114 13.30 -5.57 -13.48
N TYR A 115 12.68 -6.72 -13.19
CA TYR A 115 11.38 -6.79 -12.54
C TYR A 115 11.40 -6.20 -11.13
N VAL A 116 12.40 -6.58 -10.31
CA VAL A 116 12.58 -6.01 -8.97
C VAL A 116 12.92 -4.52 -9.06
N GLY A 117 13.78 -4.13 -10.01
CA GLY A 117 14.06 -2.72 -10.28
C GLY A 117 12.82 -1.90 -10.62
N ALA A 118 11.93 -2.44 -11.45
CA ALA A 118 10.65 -1.81 -11.79
C ALA A 118 9.73 -1.67 -10.57
N ILE A 119 9.67 -2.68 -9.69
CA ILE A 119 8.92 -2.60 -8.43
C ILE A 119 9.44 -1.46 -7.54
N VAL A 120 10.76 -1.32 -7.40
CA VAL A 120 11.36 -0.21 -6.64
C VAL A 120 11.04 1.13 -7.32
N GLY A 121 11.09 1.20 -8.64
CA GLY A 121 10.67 2.38 -9.40
C GLY A 121 9.22 2.78 -9.14
N ILE A 122 8.30 1.80 -9.09
CA ILE A 122 6.89 2.04 -8.74
C ILE A 122 6.74 2.60 -7.32
N LEU A 123 7.55 2.14 -6.36
CA LEU A 123 7.52 2.67 -4.99
C LEU A 123 7.95 4.15 -4.94
N ILE A 124 8.97 4.54 -5.70
CA ILE A 124 9.48 5.92 -5.70
C ILE A 124 8.51 6.84 -6.47
N LEU A 125 8.08 6.43 -7.66
CA LEU A 125 7.22 7.23 -8.53
C LEU A 125 5.77 7.27 -8.06
N GLY A 126 5.33 6.28 -7.28
CA GLY A 126 3.97 6.20 -6.77
C GLY A 126 3.70 7.16 -5.59
N GLN A 127 4.73 7.57 -4.85
CA GLN A 127 4.57 8.50 -3.73
C GLN A 127 3.93 9.83 -4.13
N PRO A 128 4.42 10.58 -5.14
CA PRO A 128 3.81 11.85 -5.52
C PRO A 128 2.37 11.68 -6.02
N ILE A 129 2.08 10.56 -6.71
CA ILE A 129 0.71 10.24 -7.16
C ILE A 129 -0.21 10.03 -5.96
N PHE A 130 0.26 9.33 -4.92
CA PHE A 130 -0.49 9.11 -3.70
C PHE A 130 -0.76 10.43 -2.96
N GLU A 131 0.25 11.30 -2.86
CA GLU A 131 0.10 12.63 -2.27
C GLU A 131 -0.91 13.48 -3.05
N ILE A 132 -0.84 13.51 -4.38
CA ILE A 132 -1.81 14.23 -5.24
C ILE A 132 -3.22 13.66 -5.08
N LEU A 133 -3.38 12.33 -5.04
CA LEU A 133 -4.69 11.71 -4.83
C LEU A 133 -5.26 11.99 -3.43
N TYR A 134 -4.41 12.30 -2.44
CA TYR A 134 -4.86 12.65 -1.11
C TYR A 134 -5.16 14.15 -0.97
N TYR A 135 -4.26 15.01 -1.44
CA TYR A 135 -4.32 16.46 -1.29
C TYR A 135 -5.05 17.17 -2.42
N GLY A 136 -5.04 16.64 -3.64
CA GLY A 136 -5.78 17.21 -4.78
C GLY A 136 -7.30 17.19 -4.62
N PHE A 137 -7.82 16.44 -3.63
CA PHE A 137 -9.22 16.46 -3.21
C PHE A 137 -9.47 17.29 -1.94
N ALA A 138 -8.44 17.92 -1.38
CA ALA A 138 -8.53 18.90 -0.30
C ALA A 138 -8.37 20.31 -0.89
N PRO A 139 -9.43 21.14 -0.93
CA PRO A 139 -9.31 22.54 -1.38
C PRO A 139 -8.44 23.37 -0.43
#